data_AF-A0A2B7GUS2-F1
#
_entry.id   AF-A0A2B7GUS2-F1
#
_cell.length_a   1.000
_cell.length_b   1.000
_cell.length_c   1.000
_cell.angle_alpha   90.00
_cell.angle_beta   90.00
_cell.angle_gamma   90.00
#
_symmetry.space_group_name_H-M   'P 1'
#
loop_
_entity.id
_entity.type
_entity.pdbx_description
1 polymer ?
#
loop_
_entity_poly.entity_id
_entity_poly.type
_entity_poly.pdbx_seq_one_letter_code
_entity_poly.pdbx_strand_id
1 'polypeptide(L)'
;MTAPVRRAGVFAALCTLSLAVPLVEPRVAAAVAGVVLLGAYVITDGPLFDLLAYPGDYEDSRLYGLITFVLAAVALGLMATAASMPIAVFIGTILLVGYGNLGAQLVRLRTDTDVVRVGGFCLAALAAAVAGQALTHSLTGDAVASALPLVVFLAASGAFFAALLRDVLLPSDDPIIVLSVGLLLWLLAELEPTIGTGEIVIALAVTVAFGYASYALETASIAGMLTGILLGLLTIVLGGYGWFTVLISFFAIGGLSTKFRYERKTELGVAEDNNGARGSGNVLGNAAVALVAVLGYAASDAGFLPREPELFLFAFAGSIATAMSDTLSSEIGSVFDRPRLITTLEPVDPGTDGGVTWQGELAGVVGAAVVAAIAYGLFPDIELVGAAIIVAAGIAGMTVDSLLGATLEGTILGNQGVNFLATLSGALVSALLVLSIAVS
;
A
#
# COMPACT_ATOMS: atom_id res chain seq x y z
N MET A 1 -26.16 -5.88 -22.79
CA MET A 1 -25.01 -6.05 -21.88
C MET A 1 -23.87 -6.70 -22.65
N THR A 2 -22.64 -6.21 -22.53
CA THR A 2 -21.46 -6.80 -23.19
C THR A 2 -21.05 -8.10 -22.49
N ALA A 3 -20.33 -8.99 -23.19
CA ALA A 3 -19.87 -10.27 -22.62
C ALA A 3 -19.05 -10.11 -21.31
N PRO A 4 -18.12 -9.14 -21.19
CA PRO A 4 -17.38 -8.91 -19.94
C PRO A 4 -18.27 -8.53 -18.75
N VAL A 5 -19.28 -7.70 -18.96
CA VAL A 5 -20.22 -7.29 -17.89
C VAL A 5 -21.09 -8.46 -17.45
N ARG A 6 -21.56 -9.27 -18.41
CA ARG A 6 -22.33 -10.48 -18.09
C ARG A 6 -21.51 -11.46 -17.27
N ARG A 7 -20.26 -11.71 -17.65
CA ARG A 7 -19.32 -12.57 -16.90
C ARG A 7 -19.07 -12.03 -15.50
N ALA A 8 -18.72 -10.75 -15.37
CA ALA A 8 -18.48 -10.13 -14.07
C ALA A 8 -19.72 -10.19 -13.16
N GLY A 9 -20.93 -10.08 -13.73
CA GLY A 9 -22.18 -10.23 -12.99
C GLY A 9 -22.40 -11.64 -12.45
N VAL A 10 -22.05 -12.67 -13.23
CA VAL A 10 -22.13 -14.06 -12.79
C VAL A 10 -21.10 -14.35 -11.70
N PHE A 11 -19.87 -13.88 -11.84
CA PHE A 11 -18.85 -14.00 -10.79
C PHE A 11 -19.28 -13.30 -9.50
N ALA A 12 -19.83 -12.09 -9.58
CA ALA A 12 -20.38 -11.40 -8.41
C ALA A 12 -21.52 -12.19 -7.75
N ALA A 13 -22.42 -12.80 -8.55
CA ALA A 13 -23.48 -13.65 -8.03
C ALA A 13 -22.94 -14.92 -7.34
N LEU A 14 -21.88 -15.54 -7.86
CA LEU A 14 -21.18 -16.64 -7.20
C LEU A 14 -20.55 -16.19 -5.88
N CYS A 15 -19.97 -14.99 -5.82
CA CYS A 15 -19.41 -14.41 -4.60
C CYS A 15 -20.48 -14.23 -3.50
N THR A 16 -21.71 -13.91 -3.88
CA THR A 16 -22.87 -13.78 -2.97
C THR A 16 -23.20 -15.09 -2.25
N LEU A 17 -22.82 -16.25 -2.80
CA LEU A 17 -22.98 -17.53 -2.10
C LEU A 17 -22.15 -17.60 -0.81
N SER A 18 -21.09 -16.79 -0.67
CA SER A 18 -20.31 -16.71 0.57
C SER A 18 -21.13 -16.26 1.78
N LEU A 19 -22.22 -15.50 1.56
CA LEU A 19 -23.14 -15.07 2.63
C LEU A 19 -23.92 -16.22 3.28
N ALA A 20 -24.00 -17.38 2.62
CA ALA A 20 -24.62 -18.56 3.21
C ALA A 20 -23.71 -19.27 4.24
N VAL A 21 -22.40 -19.00 4.21
CA VAL A 21 -21.40 -19.67 5.07
C VAL A 21 -21.72 -19.56 6.57
N PRO A 22 -22.09 -18.40 7.15
CA PRO A 22 -22.46 -18.32 8.57
C PRO A 22 -23.76 -19.07 8.92
N LEU A 23 -24.56 -19.47 7.92
CA LEU A 23 -25.86 -20.11 8.13
C LEU A 23 -25.81 -21.65 8.02
N VAL A 24 -24.68 -22.21 7.58
CA VAL A 24 -24.54 -23.65 7.32
C VAL A 24 -23.34 -24.22 8.05
N GLU A 25 -23.34 -25.53 8.29
CA GLU A 25 -22.16 -26.20 8.83
C GLU A 25 -20.97 -26.08 7.87
N PRO A 26 -19.72 -25.97 8.37
CA PRO A 26 -18.52 -25.89 7.53
C PRO A 26 -18.40 -27.02 6.49
N ARG A 27 -18.89 -28.22 6.84
CA ARG A 27 -18.93 -29.38 5.93
C ARG A 27 -19.87 -29.15 4.73
N VAL A 28 -20.98 -28.48 4.95
CA VAL A 28 -21.95 -28.13 3.89
C VAL A 28 -21.36 -27.06 2.98
N ALA A 29 -20.73 -26.03 3.55
CA ALA A 29 -20.02 -25.01 2.76
C ALA A 29 -18.89 -25.63 1.89
N ALA A 30 -18.11 -26.54 2.47
CA ALA A 30 -17.07 -27.28 1.73
C ALA A 30 -17.66 -28.17 0.63
N ALA A 31 -18.80 -28.82 0.88
CA ALA A 31 -19.49 -29.62 -0.13
C ALA A 31 -19.99 -28.75 -1.30
N VAL A 32 -20.56 -27.57 -1.01
CA VAL A 32 -20.98 -26.62 -2.05
C VAL A 32 -19.78 -26.17 -2.89
N ALA A 33 -18.66 -25.80 -2.25
CA ALA A 33 -17.44 -25.45 -2.97
C ALA A 33 -16.93 -26.62 -3.85
N GLY A 34 -16.98 -27.85 -3.33
CA GLY A 34 -16.63 -29.06 -4.08
C GLY A 34 -17.52 -29.29 -5.31
N VAL A 35 -18.83 -29.04 -5.19
CA VAL A 35 -19.77 -29.11 -6.33
C VAL A 35 -19.44 -28.04 -7.38
N VAL A 36 -19.11 -26.81 -6.96
CA VAL A 36 -18.71 -25.75 -7.89
C VAL A 36 -17.40 -26.11 -8.60
N LEU A 37 -16.40 -26.64 -7.88
CA LEU A 37 -15.14 -27.10 -8.46
C LEU A 37 -15.35 -28.25 -9.46
N LEU A 38 -16.16 -29.24 -9.10
CA LEU A 38 -16.48 -30.36 -9.98
C LEU A 38 -17.22 -29.87 -11.24
N GLY A 39 -18.19 -28.97 -11.08
CA GLY A 39 -18.88 -28.33 -12.20
C GLY A 39 -17.90 -27.59 -13.12
N ALA A 40 -17.04 -26.75 -12.56
CA ALA A 40 -16.03 -25.99 -13.31
C ALA A 40 -15.02 -26.89 -14.03
N TYR A 41 -14.72 -28.07 -13.47
CA TYR A 41 -13.84 -29.06 -14.09
C TYR A 41 -14.53 -29.83 -15.24
N VAL A 42 -15.82 -30.12 -15.11
CA VAL A 42 -16.60 -30.90 -16.09
C VAL A 42 -17.06 -30.04 -17.27
N ILE A 43 -17.32 -28.75 -17.07
CA ILE A 43 -17.75 -27.83 -18.12
C ILE A 43 -16.54 -27.43 -18.98
N THR A 44 -16.48 -27.96 -20.20
CA THR A 44 -15.39 -27.71 -21.16
C THR A 44 -15.80 -26.84 -22.35
N ASP A 45 -17.10 -26.79 -22.66
CA ASP A 45 -17.64 -26.11 -23.83
C ASP A 45 -19.12 -25.70 -23.64
N GLY A 46 -19.63 -24.90 -24.58
CA GLY A 46 -21.03 -24.49 -24.62
C GLY A 46 -21.34 -23.17 -23.87
N PRO A 47 -22.65 -22.82 -23.77
CA PRO A 47 -23.07 -21.48 -23.31
C PRO A 47 -22.65 -21.14 -21.88
N LEU A 48 -22.53 -22.15 -21.02
CA LEU A 48 -22.09 -21.98 -19.63
C LEU A 48 -20.58 -21.80 -19.53
N PHE A 49 -19.81 -22.48 -20.39
CA PHE A 49 -18.38 -22.25 -20.53
C PHE A 49 -18.11 -20.83 -21.01
N ASP A 50 -18.75 -20.40 -22.10
CA ASP A 50 -18.59 -19.04 -22.67
C ASP A 50 -19.01 -17.91 -21.71
N LEU A 51 -19.85 -18.23 -20.74
CA LEU A 51 -20.30 -17.28 -19.73
C LEU A 51 -19.24 -17.06 -18.64
N LEU A 52 -18.50 -18.09 -18.29
CA LEU A 52 -17.56 -18.14 -17.16
C LEU A 52 -16.10 -18.01 -17.58
N ALA A 53 -15.77 -18.39 -18.81
CA ALA A 53 -14.40 -18.44 -19.32
C ALA A 53 -13.74 -17.06 -19.38
N TYR A 54 -12.51 -17.00 -18.88
CA TYR A 54 -11.55 -15.95 -19.16
C TYR A 54 -10.88 -16.17 -20.52
N PRO A 55 -10.25 -15.15 -21.13
CA PRO A 55 -9.58 -15.31 -22.42
C PRO A 55 -8.59 -16.49 -22.48
N GLY A 56 -7.84 -16.75 -21.39
CA GLY A 56 -6.91 -17.88 -21.30
C GLY A 56 -7.57 -19.26 -21.12
N ASP A 57 -8.80 -19.31 -20.60
CA ASP A 57 -9.53 -20.58 -20.39
C ASP A 57 -9.88 -21.27 -21.71
N TYR A 58 -9.95 -20.50 -22.80
CA TYR A 58 -10.24 -20.99 -24.15
C TYR A 58 -9.11 -21.84 -24.75
N GLU A 59 -7.86 -21.63 -24.32
CA GLU A 59 -6.70 -22.39 -24.86
C GLU A 59 -6.77 -23.87 -24.45
N ASP A 60 -7.12 -24.12 -23.19
CA ASP A 60 -7.18 -25.46 -22.62
C ASP A 60 -8.61 -26.02 -22.52
N SER A 61 -9.62 -25.28 -22.98
CA SER A 61 -11.06 -25.61 -22.84
C SER A 61 -11.44 -25.97 -21.40
N ARG A 62 -10.92 -25.20 -20.44
CA ARG A 62 -11.10 -25.42 -19.00
C ARG A 62 -11.26 -24.10 -18.28
N LEU A 63 -12.19 -24.05 -17.32
CA LEU A 63 -12.47 -22.86 -16.51
C LEU A 63 -11.43 -22.67 -15.39
N TYR A 64 -10.14 -22.57 -15.74
CA TYR A 64 -9.06 -22.43 -14.76
C TYR A 64 -9.25 -21.21 -13.89
N GLY A 65 -9.62 -20.06 -14.48
CA GLY A 65 -9.86 -18.83 -13.70
C GLY A 65 -10.91 -19.02 -12.59
N LEU A 66 -12.00 -19.74 -12.87
CA LEU A 66 -13.03 -20.05 -11.87
C LEU A 66 -12.53 -21.07 -10.84
N ILE A 67 -11.84 -22.12 -11.28
CA ILE A 67 -11.29 -23.17 -10.40
C ILE A 67 -10.33 -22.54 -9.39
N THR A 68 -9.35 -21.76 -9.86
CA THR A 68 -8.34 -21.13 -9.00
C THR A 68 -8.97 -20.10 -8.07
N PHE A 69 -9.99 -19.36 -8.51
CA PHE A 69 -10.73 -18.43 -7.65
C PHE A 69 -11.46 -19.17 -6.52
N VAL A 70 -12.16 -20.26 -6.82
CA VAL A 70 -12.86 -21.05 -5.80
C VAL A 70 -11.86 -21.70 -4.85
N LEU A 71 -10.71 -22.16 -5.33
CA LEU A 71 -9.64 -22.68 -4.45
C LEU A 71 -9.09 -21.61 -3.51
N ALA A 72 -8.87 -20.38 -3.99
CA ALA A 72 -8.48 -19.25 -3.14
C ALA A 72 -9.55 -18.93 -2.09
N ALA A 73 -10.84 -18.95 -2.47
CA ALA A 73 -11.95 -18.76 -1.55
C ALA A 73 -12.03 -19.88 -0.50
N VAL A 74 -11.82 -21.15 -0.90
CA VAL A 74 -11.75 -22.29 0.02
C VAL A 74 -10.58 -22.13 0.99
N ALA A 75 -9.41 -21.70 0.52
CA ALA A 75 -8.27 -21.45 1.40
C ALA A 75 -8.59 -20.40 2.47
N LEU A 76 -9.19 -19.26 2.10
CA LEU A 76 -9.63 -18.27 3.09
C LEU A 76 -10.76 -18.78 3.99
N GLY A 77 -11.70 -19.56 3.46
CA GLY A 77 -12.76 -20.18 4.27
C GLY A 77 -12.22 -21.19 5.29
N LEU A 78 -11.15 -21.91 4.94
CA LEU A 78 -10.41 -22.75 5.89
C LEU A 78 -9.73 -21.89 6.96
N MET A 79 -9.13 -20.77 6.60
CA MET A 79 -8.58 -19.83 7.60
C MET A 79 -9.68 -19.30 8.55
N ALA A 80 -10.86 -18.99 8.02
CA ALA A 80 -12.00 -18.52 8.84
C ALA A 80 -12.61 -19.58 9.76
N THR A 81 -12.33 -20.86 9.52
CA THR A 81 -12.86 -21.99 10.31
C THR A 81 -11.81 -22.70 11.16
N ALA A 82 -10.54 -22.65 10.77
CA ALA A 82 -9.43 -23.33 11.44
C ALA A 82 -8.42 -22.37 12.11
N ALA A 83 -8.46 -21.08 11.77
CA ALA A 83 -7.65 -20.03 12.41
C ALA A 83 -8.56 -18.94 13.01
N SER A 84 -7.98 -17.83 13.45
CA SER A 84 -8.67 -16.71 14.10
C SER A 84 -9.32 -15.72 13.13
N MET A 85 -9.31 -15.99 11.82
CA MET A 85 -9.86 -15.08 10.82
C MET A 85 -11.37 -14.88 11.02
N PRO A 86 -11.86 -13.63 11.21
CA PRO A 86 -13.28 -13.39 11.33
C PRO A 86 -14.04 -13.79 10.05
N ILE A 87 -15.19 -14.46 10.19
CA ILE A 87 -16.04 -14.85 9.05
C ILE A 87 -16.46 -13.62 8.23
N ALA A 88 -16.66 -12.48 8.89
CA ALA A 88 -16.94 -11.20 8.23
C ALA A 88 -15.81 -10.79 7.28
N VAL A 89 -14.54 -10.92 7.69
CA VAL A 89 -13.37 -10.61 6.84
C VAL A 89 -13.36 -11.49 5.59
N PHE A 90 -13.56 -12.80 5.75
CA PHE A 90 -13.64 -13.74 4.63
C PHE A 90 -14.72 -13.34 3.62
N ILE A 91 -15.97 -13.15 4.09
CA ILE A 91 -17.10 -12.75 3.25
C ILE A 91 -16.86 -11.39 2.59
N GLY A 92 -16.35 -10.43 3.37
CA GLY A 92 -15.99 -9.11 2.91
C GLY A 92 -15.04 -9.18 1.72
N THR A 93 -13.95 -9.94 1.84
CA THR A 93 -12.95 -10.13 0.76
C THR A 93 -13.56 -10.74 -0.51
N ILE A 94 -14.37 -11.79 -0.38
CA ILE A 94 -14.97 -12.45 -1.55
C ILE A 94 -15.91 -11.50 -2.30
N LEU A 95 -16.75 -10.76 -1.58
CA LEU A 95 -17.66 -9.79 -2.18
C LEU A 95 -16.91 -8.59 -2.76
N LEU A 96 -15.86 -8.11 -2.08
CA LEU A 96 -15.01 -7.00 -2.50
C LEU A 96 -14.46 -7.24 -3.91
N VAL A 97 -13.81 -8.40 -4.12
CA VAL A 97 -13.18 -8.73 -5.40
C VAL A 97 -14.21 -8.93 -6.50
N GLY A 98 -15.29 -9.68 -6.21
CA GLY A 98 -16.33 -9.98 -7.20
C GLY A 98 -17.10 -8.73 -7.66
N TYR A 99 -17.61 -7.94 -6.72
CA TYR A 99 -18.38 -6.74 -7.03
C TYR A 99 -17.51 -5.57 -7.49
N GLY A 100 -16.27 -5.47 -7.01
CA GLY A 100 -15.29 -4.52 -7.54
C GLY A 100 -15.08 -4.71 -9.04
N ASN A 101 -14.87 -5.96 -9.48
CA ASN A 101 -14.72 -6.28 -10.90
C ASN A 101 -15.98 -5.92 -11.70
N LEU A 102 -17.16 -6.22 -11.18
CA LEU A 102 -18.43 -5.83 -11.80
C LEU A 102 -18.56 -4.30 -11.94
N GLY A 103 -18.20 -3.55 -10.90
CA GLY A 103 -18.17 -2.09 -10.92
C GLY A 103 -17.26 -1.54 -12.02
N ALA A 104 -16.04 -2.06 -12.12
CA ALA A 104 -15.09 -1.68 -13.16
C ALA A 104 -15.63 -1.94 -14.58
N GLN A 105 -16.22 -3.12 -14.82
CA GLN A 105 -16.78 -3.47 -16.13
C GLN A 105 -18.02 -2.63 -16.48
N LEU A 106 -18.85 -2.27 -15.50
CA LEU A 106 -20.00 -1.39 -15.73
C LEU A 106 -19.57 0.04 -16.08
N VAL A 107 -18.53 0.57 -15.42
CA VAL A 107 -17.98 1.88 -15.74
C VAL A 107 -17.36 1.90 -17.14
N ARG A 108 -16.70 0.82 -17.54
CA ARG A 108 -16.13 0.65 -18.89
C ARG A 108 -17.17 0.79 -20.01
N LEU A 109 -18.46 0.60 -19.74
CA LEU A 109 -19.51 0.82 -20.74
C LEU A 109 -19.73 2.31 -21.07
N ARG A 110 -19.29 3.22 -20.19
CA ARG A 110 -19.56 4.66 -20.29
C ARG A 110 -18.31 5.50 -20.54
N THR A 111 -17.14 4.99 -20.18
CA THR A 111 -15.87 5.72 -20.32
C THR A 111 -14.70 4.77 -20.45
N ASP A 112 -13.68 5.19 -21.20
CA ASP A 112 -12.39 4.51 -21.32
C ASP A 112 -11.33 5.12 -20.39
N THR A 113 -11.67 6.11 -19.57
CA THR A 113 -10.71 6.74 -18.64
C THR A 113 -10.35 5.80 -17.49
N ASP A 114 -9.07 5.45 -17.39
CA ASP A 114 -8.55 4.49 -16.40
C ASP A 114 -8.84 4.91 -14.94
N VAL A 115 -8.69 6.18 -14.60
CA VAL A 115 -8.99 6.72 -13.26
C VAL A 115 -10.44 6.49 -12.86
N VAL A 116 -11.38 6.70 -13.80
CA VAL A 116 -12.81 6.53 -13.53
C VAL A 116 -13.14 5.05 -13.38
N ARG A 117 -12.48 4.17 -14.16
CA ARG A 117 -12.59 2.71 -14.02
C ARG A 117 -12.11 2.23 -12.65
N VAL A 118 -10.95 2.72 -12.20
CA VAL A 118 -10.40 2.42 -10.87
C VAL A 118 -11.32 2.94 -9.77
N GLY A 119 -11.84 4.17 -9.89
CA GLY A 119 -12.84 4.70 -8.96
C GLY A 119 -14.11 3.85 -8.90
N GLY A 120 -14.60 3.39 -10.05
CA GLY A 120 -15.74 2.47 -10.15
C GLY A 120 -15.48 1.13 -9.46
N PHE A 121 -14.28 0.58 -9.61
CA PHE A 121 -13.85 -0.61 -8.88
C PHE A 121 -13.89 -0.36 -7.37
N CYS A 122 -13.18 0.67 -6.89
CA CYS A 122 -13.04 0.95 -5.45
C CYS A 122 -14.39 1.19 -4.78
N LEU A 123 -15.30 1.96 -5.41
CA LEU A 123 -16.61 2.25 -4.85
C LEU A 123 -17.50 0.99 -4.77
N ALA A 124 -17.52 0.16 -5.81
CA ALA A 124 -18.30 -1.07 -5.81
C ALA A 124 -17.73 -2.10 -4.83
N ALA A 125 -16.40 -2.22 -4.77
CA ALA A 125 -15.67 -3.07 -3.85
C ALA A 125 -15.95 -2.67 -2.38
N LEU A 126 -15.80 -1.39 -2.06
CA LEU A 126 -16.09 -0.83 -0.74
C LEU A 126 -17.55 -1.08 -0.33
N ALA A 127 -18.51 -0.76 -1.18
CA ALA A 127 -19.93 -0.93 -0.87
C ALA A 127 -20.30 -2.40 -0.63
N ALA A 128 -19.81 -3.31 -1.47
CA ALA A 128 -20.08 -4.74 -1.34
C ALA A 128 -19.41 -5.35 -0.09
N ALA A 129 -18.17 -4.95 0.21
CA ALA A 129 -17.46 -5.41 1.40
C ALA A 129 -18.12 -4.91 2.69
N VAL A 130 -18.51 -3.63 2.76
CA VAL A 130 -19.23 -3.07 3.91
C VAL A 130 -20.57 -3.77 4.10
N ALA A 131 -21.36 -3.93 3.02
CA ALA A 131 -22.66 -4.61 3.10
C ALA A 131 -22.52 -6.07 3.53
N GLY A 132 -21.52 -6.79 2.99
CA GLY A 132 -21.25 -8.18 3.33
C GLY A 132 -20.83 -8.38 4.78
N GLN A 133 -19.90 -7.57 5.27
CA GLN A 133 -19.45 -7.62 6.66
C GLN A 133 -20.56 -7.21 7.63
N ALA A 134 -21.30 -6.12 7.34
CA ALA A 134 -22.41 -5.68 8.17
C ALA A 134 -23.54 -6.73 8.24
N LEU A 135 -23.86 -7.37 7.12
CA LEU A 135 -24.83 -8.47 7.10
C LEU A 135 -24.31 -9.67 7.89
N THR A 136 -23.03 -10.01 7.77
CA THR A 136 -22.43 -11.12 8.54
C THR A 136 -22.55 -10.86 10.04
N HIS A 137 -22.20 -9.67 10.53
CA HIS A 137 -22.38 -9.29 11.94
C HIS A 137 -23.84 -9.36 12.38
N SER A 138 -24.78 -8.93 11.54
CA SER A 138 -26.22 -9.05 11.83
C SER A 138 -26.66 -10.51 11.96
N LEU A 139 -26.13 -11.40 11.12
CA LEU A 139 -26.43 -12.84 11.15
C LEU A 139 -25.78 -13.57 12.33
N THR A 140 -24.60 -13.13 12.78
CA THR A 140 -23.90 -13.69 13.94
C THR A 140 -24.38 -13.12 15.28
N GLY A 141 -25.23 -12.08 15.26
CA GLY A 141 -25.79 -11.45 16.45
C GLY A 141 -24.95 -10.33 17.05
N ASP A 142 -23.94 -9.85 16.33
CA ASP A 142 -23.07 -8.75 16.74
C ASP A 142 -23.72 -7.38 16.46
N ALA A 143 -23.40 -6.39 17.29
CA ALA A 143 -23.87 -5.03 17.08
C ALA A 143 -23.17 -4.39 15.87
N VAL A 144 -23.88 -4.30 14.73
CA VAL A 144 -23.38 -3.70 13.50
C VAL A 144 -22.88 -2.27 13.70
N ALA A 145 -23.55 -1.49 14.55
CA ALA A 145 -23.21 -0.09 14.79
C ALA A 145 -21.81 0.09 15.42
N SER A 146 -21.40 -0.81 16.31
CA SER A 146 -20.07 -0.75 16.93
C SER A 146 -18.97 -1.30 16.02
N ALA A 147 -19.30 -2.26 15.14
CA ALA A 147 -18.35 -2.82 14.19
C ALA A 147 -18.13 -1.93 12.96
N LEU A 148 -19.05 -1.00 12.67
CA LEU A 148 -19.06 -0.24 11.42
C LEU A 148 -17.75 0.52 11.11
N PRO A 149 -17.07 1.19 12.06
CA PRO A 149 -15.81 1.86 11.77
C PRO A 149 -14.72 0.90 11.28
N LEU A 150 -14.56 -0.25 11.96
CA LEU A 150 -13.63 -1.30 11.57
C LEU A 150 -14.01 -1.90 10.21
N VAL A 151 -15.30 -2.19 9.98
CA VAL A 151 -15.80 -2.70 8.70
C VAL A 151 -15.48 -1.76 7.55
N VAL A 152 -15.70 -0.45 7.72
CA VAL A 152 -15.38 0.55 6.70
C VAL A 152 -13.87 0.64 6.46
N PHE A 153 -13.07 0.60 7.53
CA PHE A 153 -11.61 0.59 7.41
C PHE A 153 -11.10 -0.63 6.62
N LEU A 154 -11.54 -1.84 6.98
CA LEU A 154 -11.15 -3.07 6.30
C LEU A 154 -11.63 -3.06 4.84
N ALA A 155 -12.88 -2.68 4.59
CA ALA A 155 -13.42 -2.60 3.24
C ALA A 155 -12.68 -1.58 2.36
N ALA A 156 -12.29 -0.42 2.89
CA ALA A 156 -11.53 0.58 2.16
C ALA A 156 -10.09 0.14 1.90
N SER A 157 -9.39 -0.37 2.91
CA SER A 157 -8.05 -0.92 2.79
C SER A 157 -8.01 -2.04 1.74
N GLY A 158 -8.98 -2.95 1.77
CA GLY A 158 -9.11 -4.02 0.79
C GLY A 158 -9.42 -3.51 -0.62
N ALA A 159 -10.27 -2.48 -0.75
CA ALA A 159 -10.63 -1.91 -2.04
C ALA A 159 -9.44 -1.23 -2.72
N PHE A 160 -8.69 -0.40 -1.98
CA PHE A 160 -7.48 0.25 -2.51
C PHE A 160 -6.37 -0.76 -2.80
N PHE A 161 -6.16 -1.74 -1.93
CA PHE A 161 -5.16 -2.78 -2.15
C PHE A 161 -5.51 -3.66 -3.36
N ALA A 162 -6.76 -4.12 -3.48
CA ALA A 162 -7.22 -4.89 -4.64
C ALA A 162 -7.12 -4.09 -5.95
N ALA A 163 -7.45 -2.80 -5.92
CA ALA A 163 -7.30 -1.91 -7.07
C ALA A 163 -5.82 -1.78 -7.47
N LEU A 164 -4.93 -1.59 -6.49
CA LEU A 164 -3.49 -1.49 -6.72
C LEU A 164 -2.91 -2.78 -7.30
N LEU A 165 -3.27 -3.94 -6.75
CA LEU A 165 -2.84 -5.24 -7.27
C LEU A 165 -3.30 -5.43 -8.72
N ARG A 166 -4.53 -5.05 -9.05
CA ARG A 166 -5.07 -5.14 -10.42
C ARG A 166 -4.40 -4.19 -11.41
N ASP A 167 -4.01 -3.00 -10.95
CA ASP A 167 -3.42 -1.97 -11.82
C ASP A 167 -1.94 -2.24 -12.10
N VAL A 168 -1.18 -2.74 -11.11
CA VAL A 168 0.29 -2.81 -11.16
C VAL A 168 0.84 -4.23 -11.25
N LEU A 169 0.35 -5.15 -10.41
CA LEU A 169 1.04 -6.42 -10.15
C LEU A 169 0.39 -7.61 -10.87
N LEU A 170 -0.94 -7.64 -10.94
CA LEU A 170 -1.73 -8.82 -11.29
C LEU A 170 -3.01 -8.46 -12.08
N PRO A 171 -2.91 -7.93 -13.32
CA PRO A 171 -4.08 -7.45 -14.08
C PRO A 171 -5.13 -8.51 -14.44
N SER A 172 -4.89 -9.79 -14.15
CA SER A 172 -5.80 -10.90 -14.47
C SER A 172 -5.71 -12.08 -13.49
N ASP A 173 -5.11 -11.90 -12.30
CA ASP A 173 -4.92 -12.98 -11.32
C ASP A 173 -5.81 -12.80 -10.09
N ASP A 174 -7.11 -12.98 -10.30
CA ASP A 174 -8.14 -12.88 -9.25
C ASP A 174 -7.83 -13.77 -8.02
N PRO A 175 -7.31 -15.02 -8.14
CA PRO A 175 -6.94 -15.85 -6.99
C PRO A 175 -5.90 -15.22 -6.07
N ILE A 176 -4.81 -14.69 -6.62
CA ILE A 176 -3.75 -14.07 -5.81
C ILE A 176 -4.27 -12.78 -5.17
N ILE A 177 -5.13 -12.02 -5.86
CA ILE A 177 -5.78 -10.83 -5.30
C ILE A 177 -6.66 -11.22 -4.11
N VAL A 178 -7.49 -12.25 -4.23
CA VAL A 178 -8.34 -12.75 -3.13
C VAL A 178 -7.49 -13.13 -1.93
N LEU A 179 -6.45 -13.94 -2.11
CA LEU A 179 -5.58 -14.37 -1.02
C LEU A 179 -4.86 -13.18 -0.38
N SER A 180 -4.25 -12.31 -1.18
CA SER A 180 -3.48 -11.16 -0.68
C SER A 180 -4.37 -10.19 0.11
N VAL A 181 -5.55 -9.87 -0.43
CA VAL A 181 -6.52 -8.99 0.25
C VAL A 181 -7.06 -9.66 1.51
N GLY A 182 -7.43 -10.94 1.44
CA GLY A 182 -7.90 -11.69 2.60
C GLY A 182 -6.89 -11.74 3.75
N LEU A 183 -5.62 -12.00 3.43
CA LEU A 183 -4.55 -12.03 4.42
C LEU A 183 -4.26 -10.65 5.00
N LEU A 184 -4.25 -9.59 4.17
CA LEU A 184 -4.10 -8.22 4.66
C LEU A 184 -5.26 -7.84 5.60
N LEU A 185 -6.51 -8.07 5.19
CA LEU A 185 -7.66 -7.72 6.02
C LEU A 185 -7.71 -8.53 7.31
N TRP A 186 -7.27 -9.78 7.28
CA TRP A 186 -7.14 -10.59 8.49
C TRP A 186 -6.08 -10.01 9.42
N LEU A 187 -4.88 -9.69 8.91
CA LEU A 187 -3.83 -9.02 9.70
C LEU A 187 -4.37 -7.74 10.35
N LEU A 188 -5.04 -6.89 9.58
CA LEU A 188 -5.58 -5.62 10.09
C LEU A 188 -6.70 -5.81 11.12
N ALA A 189 -7.49 -6.89 11.01
CA ALA A 189 -8.52 -7.20 11.99
C ALA A 189 -7.92 -7.70 13.32
N GLU A 190 -6.83 -8.49 13.27
CA GLU A 190 -6.10 -8.97 14.45
C GLU A 190 -5.44 -7.85 15.24
N LEU A 191 -5.05 -6.76 14.58
CA LEU A 191 -4.49 -5.58 15.26
C LEU A 191 -5.52 -4.80 16.10
N GLU A 192 -6.81 -5.17 16.02
CA GLU A 192 -7.92 -4.57 16.77
C GLU A 192 -7.86 -3.03 16.88
N PRO A 193 -7.69 -2.29 15.76
CA PRO A 193 -7.49 -0.84 15.82
C PRO A 193 -8.71 -0.15 16.43
N THR A 194 -8.47 0.73 17.41
CA THR A 194 -9.53 1.52 18.04
C THR A 194 -9.85 2.74 17.17
N ILE A 195 -10.94 2.68 16.41
CA ILE A 195 -11.32 3.72 15.45
C ILE A 195 -12.74 4.22 15.71
N GLY A 196 -12.90 5.53 15.86
CA GLY A 196 -14.20 6.18 15.90
C GLY A 196 -14.81 6.38 14.50
N THR A 197 -16.14 6.42 14.41
CA THR A 197 -16.84 6.67 13.13
C THR A 197 -16.42 7.99 12.47
N GLY A 198 -16.19 9.04 13.26
CA GLY A 198 -15.71 10.33 12.74
C GLY A 198 -14.28 10.24 12.20
N GLU A 199 -13.42 9.47 12.86
CA GLU A 199 -12.02 9.31 12.50
C GLU A 199 -11.85 8.59 11.17
N ILE A 200 -12.57 7.48 10.95
CA ILE A 200 -12.48 6.77 9.66
C ILE A 200 -12.99 7.60 8.49
N VAL A 201 -14.04 8.41 8.70
CA VAL A 201 -14.55 9.31 7.66
C VAL A 201 -13.52 10.38 7.31
N ILE A 202 -12.90 10.99 8.32
CA ILE A 202 -11.84 11.99 8.12
C ILE A 202 -10.61 11.35 7.46
N ALA A 203 -10.18 10.18 7.93
CA ALA A 203 -9.05 9.45 7.37
C ALA A 203 -9.24 9.17 5.87
N LEU A 204 -10.41 8.65 5.48
CA LEU A 204 -10.74 8.41 4.07
C LEU A 204 -10.81 9.71 3.27
N ALA A 205 -11.48 10.74 3.79
CA ALA A 205 -11.61 12.01 3.09
C ALA A 205 -10.24 12.66 2.83
N VAL A 206 -9.39 12.70 3.86
CA VAL A 206 -8.06 13.31 3.78
C VAL A 206 -7.16 12.50 2.84
N THR A 207 -7.08 11.17 3.01
CA THR A 207 -6.18 10.33 2.19
C THR A 207 -6.59 10.32 0.73
N VAL A 208 -7.88 10.20 0.42
CA VAL A 208 -8.40 10.29 -0.96
C VAL A 208 -8.17 11.68 -1.55
N ALA A 209 -8.40 12.75 -0.78
CA ALA A 209 -8.15 14.11 -1.26
C ALA A 209 -6.68 14.35 -1.58
N PHE A 210 -5.76 13.94 -0.69
CA PHE A 210 -4.32 14.05 -0.95
C PHE A 210 -3.88 13.19 -2.12
N GLY A 211 -4.33 11.93 -2.19
CA GLY A 211 -4.02 11.04 -3.31
C GLY A 211 -4.49 11.62 -4.65
N TYR A 212 -5.73 12.11 -4.71
CA TYR A 212 -6.26 12.76 -5.90
C TYR A 212 -5.51 14.05 -6.24
N ALA A 213 -5.13 14.86 -5.25
CA ALA A 213 -4.34 16.07 -5.47
C ALA A 213 -2.96 15.73 -6.05
N SER A 214 -2.27 14.70 -5.53
CA SER A 214 -0.99 14.23 -6.09
C SER A 214 -1.13 13.74 -7.53
N TYR A 215 -2.22 13.04 -7.85
CA TYR A 215 -2.52 12.65 -9.22
C TYR A 215 -2.81 13.87 -10.12
N ALA A 216 -3.67 14.79 -9.66
CA ALA A 216 -4.08 15.97 -10.42
C ALA A 216 -2.95 16.99 -10.64
N LEU A 217 -1.96 17.03 -9.75
CA LEU A 217 -0.74 17.84 -9.87
C LEU A 217 0.35 17.12 -10.68
N GLU A 218 0.06 15.94 -11.24
CA GLU A 218 1.02 15.13 -12.00
C GLU A 218 2.30 14.83 -11.21
N THR A 219 2.18 14.67 -9.89
CA THR A 219 3.27 14.23 -9.00
C THR A 219 3.17 12.75 -8.68
N ALA A 220 2.04 12.09 -8.96
CA ALA A 220 1.85 10.65 -8.83
C ALA A 220 1.02 10.05 -10.00
N SER A 221 1.37 8.83 -10.38
CA SER A 221 0.54 8.00 -11.28
C SER A 221 -0.73 7.48 -10.58
N ILE A 222 -1.65 6.82 -11.29
CA ILE A 222 -2.83 6.17 -10.70
C ILE A 222 -2.42 5.16 -9.62
N ALA A 223 -1.47 4.30 -9.97
CA ALA A 223 -0.82 3.35 -9.08
C ALA A 223 -0.19 4.05 -7.85
N GLY A 224 0.58 5.12 -8.07
CA GLY A 224 1.17 5.93 -7.00
C GLY A 224 0.12 6.56 -6.08
N MET A 225 -0.98 7.07 -6.64
CA MET A 225 -2.13 7.59 -5.90
C MET A 225 -2.77 6.51 -5.02
N LEU A 226 -3.10 5.34 -5.59
CA LEU A 226 -3.69 4.23 -4.82
C LEU A 226 -2.77 3.77 -3.69
N THR A 227 -1.46 3.72 -3.95
CA THR A 227 -0.44 3.37 -2.95
C THR A 227 -0.41 4.41 -1.84
N GLY A 228 -0.36 5.71 -2.19
CA GLY A 228 -0.38 6.80 -1.21
C GLY A 228 -1.66 6.83 -0.36
N ILE A 229 -2.83 6.60 -0.97
CA ILE A 229 -4.10 6.50 -0.25
C ILE A 229 -4.07 5.33 0.74
N LEU A 230 -3.64 4.14 0.31
CA LEU A 230 -3.57 2.96 1.17
C LEU A 230 -2.59 3.18 2.33
N LEU A 231 -1.36 3.62 2.04
CA LEU A 231 -0.34 3.89 3.06
C LEU A 231 -0.80 4.97 4.04
N GLY A 232 -1.39 6.05 3.54
CA GLY A 232 -1.95 7.11 4.37
C GLY A 232 -3.08 6.62 5.26
N LEU A 233 -4.00 5.82 4.73
CA LEU A 233 -5.13 5.27 5.50
C LEU A 233 -4.64 4.35 6.62
N LEU A 234 -3.73 3.43 6.30
CA LEU A 234 -3.12 2.54 7.29
C LEU A 234 -2.36 3.34 8.36
N THR A 235 -1.64 4.39 7.96
CA THR A 235 -0.86 5.21 8.90
C THR A 235 -1.77 6.01 9.85
N ILE A 236 -2.85 6.62 9.35
CA ILE A 236 -3.81 7.34 10.20
C ILE A 236 -4.48 6.37 11.18
N VAL A 237 -4.92 5.22 10.71
CA VAL A 237 -5.72 4.29 11.52
C VAL A 237 -4.87 3.54 12.55
N LEU A 238 -3.66 3.12 12.17
CA LEU A 238 -2.80 2.30 13.03
C LEU A 238 -1.85 3.11 13.92
N GLY A 239 -1.40 4.29 13.45
CA GLY A 239 -0.49 5.16 14.21
C GLY A 239 -1.16 6.45 14.72
N GLY A 240 -2.09 7.01 13.94
CA GLY A 240 -2.76 8.28 14.25
C GLY A 240 -2.35 9.43 13.33
N TYR A 241 -3.00 10.58 13.50
CA TYR A 241 -2.79 11.76 12.65
C TYR A 241 -1.37 12.32 12.68
N GLY A 242 -0.65 12.16 13.80
CA GLY A 242 0.75 12.60 13.91
C GLY A 242 1.66 11.85 12.92
N TRP A 243 1.49 10.53 12.83
CA TRP A 243 2.26 9.67 11.93
C TRP A 243 1.97 10.02 10.48
N PHE A 244 0.69 10.23 10.15
CA PHE A 244 0.28 10.68 8.83
C PHE A 244 0.88 12.04 8.46
N THR A 245 0.94 12.98 9.41
CA THR A 245 1.51 14.32 9.17
C THR A 245 3.00 14.22 8.83
N VAL A 246 3.75 13.36 9.52
CA VAL A 246 5.15 13.06 9.18
C VAL A 246 5.25 12.43 7.79
N LEU A 247 4.47 11.38 7.50
CA LEU A 247 4.47 10.72 6.19
C LEU A 247 4.13 11.66 5.04
N ILE A 248 3.06 12.45 5.17
CA ILE A 248 2.59 13.34 4.11
C ILE A 248 3.54 14.52 3.91
N SER A 249 4.31 14.91 4.93
CA SER A 249 5.33 15.96 4.77
C SER A 249 6.39 15.55 3.74
N PHE A 250 6.83 14.29 3.75
CA PHE A 250 7.72 13.75 2.73
C PHE A 250 7.08 13.75 1.33
N PHE A 251 5.86 13.23 1.18
CA PHE A 251 5.22 13.21 -0.14
C PHE A 251 4.92 14.60 -0.69
N ALA A 252 4.55 15.55 0.17
CA ALA A 252 4.26 16.92 -0.21
C ALA A 252 5.55 17.66 -0.59
N ILE A 253 6.56 17.66 0.27
CA ILE A 253 7.81 18.41 0.03
C ILE A 253 8.65 17.71 -1.05
N GLY A 254 8.81 16.39 -0.95
CA GLY A 254 9.57 15.59 -1.91
C GLY A 254 8.91 15.52 -3.28
N GLY A 255 7.58 15.40 -3.33
CA GLY A 255 6.85 15.46 -4.60
C GLY A 255 6.90 16.84 -5.27
N LEU A 256 7.00 17.93 -4.49
CA LEU A 256 7.19 19.27 -5.04
C LEU A 256 8.63 19.54 -5.45
N SER A 257 9.62 18.99 -4.75
CA SER A 257 11.04 19.14 -5.12
C SER A 257 11.36 18.48 -6.46
N THR A 258 10.65 17.41 -6.85
CA THR A 258 10.83 16.81 -8.19
C THR A 258 10.51 17.80 -9.32
N LYS A 259 9.60 18.76 -9.09
CA LYS A 259 9.26 19.80 -10.07
C LYS A 259 10.21 21.00 -10.02
N PHE A 260 11.10 21.09 -9.02
CA PHE A 260 12.06 22.19 -8.91
C PHE A 260 13.02 22.19 -10.10
N ARG A 261 13.03 23.30 -10.87
CA ARG A 261 13.86 23.49 -12.07
C ARG A 261 13.81 22.32 -13.05
N TYR A 262 12.61 21.75 -13.26
CA TYR A 262 12.41 20.59 -14.10
C TYR A 262 12.99 20.75 -15.52
N GLU A 263 12.79 21.90 -16.17
CA GLU A 263 13.36 22.20 -17.49
C GLU A 263 14.88 22.05 -17.53
N ARG A 264 15.58 22.54 -16.49
CA ARG A 264 17.03 22.43 -16.38
C ARG A 264 17.48 20.98 -16.17
N LYS A 265 16.73 20.20 -15.39
CA LYS A 265 17.01 18.77 -15.20
C LYS A 265 16.82 17.99 -16.50
N THR A 266 15.83 18.36 -17.31
CA THR A 266 15.61 17.78 -18.65
C THR A 266 16.76 18.10 -19.59
N GLU A 267 17.27 19.34 -19.60
CA GLU A 267 18.45 19.73 -20.39
C GLU A 267 19.72 18.93 -19.99
N LEU A 268 19.84 18.60 -18.71
CA LEU A 268 20.96 17.83 -18.16
C LEU A 268 20.77 16.31 -18.32
N GLY A 269 19.60 15.83 -18.74
CA GLY A 269 19.29 14.40 -18.86
C GLY A 269 19.06 13.70 -17.52
N VAL A 270 18.78 14.44 -16.45
CA VAL A 270 18.64 13.95 -15.06
C VAL A 270 17.23 14.15 -14.49
N ALA A 271 16.27 14.53 -15.35
CA ALA A 271 14.89 14.69 -14.92
C ALA A 271 14.27 13.33 -14.62
N GLU A 272 13.52 13.27 -13.51
CA GLU A 272 12.73 12.09 -13.15
C GLU A 272 11.74 11.73 -14.27
N ASP A 273 11.64 10.44 -14.58
CA ASP A 273 10.75 9.90 -15.61
C ASP A 273 9.27 10.26 -15.36
N ASN A 274 8.41 10.06 -16.37
CA ASN A 274 6.97 10.35 -16.30
C ASN A 274 6.65 11.81 -15.92
N ASN A 275 7.40 12.78 -16.45
CA ASN A 275 7.27 14.20 -16.08
C ASN A 275 7.49 14.46 -14.59
N GLY A 276 8.23 13.61 -13.87
CA GLY A 276 8.42 13.67 -12.42
C GLY A 276 7.28 13.08 -11.58
N ALA A 277 6.39 12.29 -12.19
CA ALA A 277 5.32 11.59 -11.48
C ALA A 277 5.81 10.26 -10.89
N ARG A 278 5.67 10.08 -9.57
CA ARG A 278 6.13 8.88 -8.86
C ARG A 278 5.16 7.71 -9.05
N GLY A 279 5.70 6.55 -9.43
CA GLY A 279 4.99 5.27 -9.50
C GLY A 279 4.85 4.58 -8.14
N SER A 280 4.10 3.47 -8.07
CA SER A 280 4.05 2.62 -6.87
C SER A 280 5.42 2.12 -6.43
N GLY A 281 6.32 1.84 -7.38
CA GLY A 281 7.70 1.46 -7.08
C GLY A 281 8.41 2.53 -6.25
N ASN A 282 8.37 3.79 -6.69
CA ASN A 282 8.97 4.93 -5.99
C ASN A 282 8.34 5.15 -4.61
N VAL A 283 7.02 5.03 -4.52
CA VAL A 283 6.28 5.20 -3.26
C VAL A 283 6.65 4.10 -2.27
N LEU A 284 6.64 2.83 -2.69
CA LEU A 284 6.97 1.69 -1.83
C LEU A 284 8.46 1.66 -1.47
N GLY A 285 9.36 1.96 -2.41
CA GLY A 285 10.80 2.03 -2.13
C GLY A 285 11.14 2.99 -1.00
N ASN A 286 10.43 4.12 -0.92
CA ASN A 286 10.66 5.14 0.11
C ASN A 286 9.83 4.96 1.39
N ALA A 287 8.68 4.30 1.33
CA ALA A 287 7.73 4.27 2.45
C ALA A 287 7.41 2.86 2.99
N ALA A 288 7.92 1.78 2.38
CA ALA A 288 7.66 0.42 2.86
C ALA A 288 8.23 0.20 4.28
N VAL A 289 9.42 0.72 4.57
CA VAL A 289 10.03 0.62 5.91
C VAL A 289 9.20 1.38 6.94
N ALA A 290 8.72 2.57 6.59
CA ALA A 290 7.79 3.33 7.42
C ALA A 290 6.46 2.58 7.66
N LEU A 291 5.89 1.93 6.63
CA LEU A 291 4.70 1.09 6.80
C LEU A 291 4.95 -0.09 7.75
N VAL A 292 6.08 -0.78 7.60
CA VAL A 292 6.46 -1.88 8.50
C VAL A 292 6.62 -1.37 9.93
N ALA A 293 7.18 -0.18 10.12
CA ALA A 293 7.28 0.44 11.44
C ALA A 293 5.90 0.75 12.04
N VAL A 294 4.96 1.31 11.27
CA VAL A 294 3.57 1.54 11.73
C VAL A 294 2.87 0.22 12.08
N LEU A 295 3.04 -0.83 11.26
CA LEU A 295 2.49 -2.15 11.56
C LEU A 295 3.12 -2.76 12.81
N GLY A 296 4.43 -2.57 13.01
CA GLY A 296 5.14 -3.00 14.21
C GLY A 296 4.66 -2.26 15.46
N TYR A 297 4.42 -0.95 15.35
CA TYR A 297 3.80 -0.15 16.41
C TYR A 297 2.43 -0.72 16.80
N ALA A 298 1.53 -0.90 15.83
CA ALA A 298 0.20 -1.43 16.08
C ALA A 298 0.23 -2.87 16.62
N ALA A 299 1.15 -3.71 16.12
CA ALA A 299 1.32 -5.08 16.64
C ALA A 299 1.87 -5.10 18.07
N SER A 300 2.75 -4.16 18.42
CA SER A 300 3.24 -4.00 19.79
C SER A 300 2.13 -3.51 20.73
N ASP A 301 1.28 -2.58 20.27
CA ASP A 301 0.15 -2.06 21.04
C ASP A 301 -0.90 -3.15 21.30
N ALA A 302 -1.22 -3.95 20.27
CA ALA A 302 -2.08 -5.13 20.35
C ALA A 302 -1.46 -6.31 21.14
N GLY A 303 -0.19 -6.21 21.57
CA GLY A 303 0.47 -7.20 22.42
C GLY A 303 1.06 -8.41 21.69
N PHE A 304 1.18 -8.37 20.36
CA PHE A 304 1.84 -9.42 19.57
C PHE A 304 3.38 -9.34 19.60
N LEU A 305 3.94 -8.16 19.89
CA LEU A 305 5.39 -7.93 19.97
C LEU A 305 5.82 -7.49 21.39
N PRO A 306 7.10 -7.73 21.78
CA PRO A 306 7.66 -7.20 23.02
C PRO A 306 7.49 -5.67 23.11
N ARG A 307 7.17 -5.17 24.31
CA ARG A 307 6.72 -3.79 24.53
C ARG A 307 7.85 -2.77 24.44
N GLU A 308 8.10 -2.23 23.25
CA GLU A 308 8.77 -0.93 23.05
C GLU A 308 8.15 -0.18 21.83
N PRO A 309 6.87 0.26 21.90
CA PRO A 309 6.19 0.92 20.78
C PRO A 309 6.95 2.16 20.27
N GLU A 310 7.65 2.86 21.16
CA GLU A 310 8.46 4.05 20.87
C GLU A 310 9.58 3.75 19.86
N LEU A 311 10.19 2.56 19.87
CA LEU A 311 11.20 2.20 18.88
C LEU A 311 10.65 2.23 17.45
N PHE A 312 9.40 1.80 17.27
CA PHE A 312 8.76 1.83 15.96
C PHE A 312 8.48 3.27 15.51
N LEU A 313 8.18 4.19 16.42
CA LEU A 313 8.05 5.61 16.11
C LEU A 313 9.38 6.20 15.63
N PHE A 314 10.49 5.88 16.30
CA PHE A 314 11.82 6.33 15.89
C PHE A 314 12.28 5.69 14.58
N ALA A 315 11.99 4.40 14.38
CA ALA A 315 12.26 3.70 13.12
C ALA A 315 11.47 4.32 11.95
N PHE A 316 10.19 4.62 12.18
CA PHE A 316 9.33 5.32 11.22
C PHE A 316 9.86 6.72 10.89
N ALA A 317 10.11 7.56 11.90
CA ALA A 317 10.59 8.91 11.69
C ALA A 317 11.97 8.94 11.03
N GLY A 318 12.88 8.03 11.40
CA GLY A 318 14.20 7.87 10.78
C GLY A 318 14.13 7.41 9.32
N SER A 319 13.21 6.48 8.99
CA SER A 319 12.93 6.07 7.61
C SER A 319 12.41 7.24 6.78
N ILE A 320 11.45 8.01 7.29
CA ILE A 320 10.89 9.16 6.55
C ILE A 320 11.89 10.31 6.45
N ALA A 321 12.70 10.55 7.49
CA ALA A 321 13.78 11.54 7.46
C ALA A 321 14.83 11.17 6.40
N THR A 322 15.13 9.88 6.25
CA THR A 322 16.02 9.38 5.19
C THR A 322 15.43 9.63 3.82
N ALA A 323 14.19 9.20 3.57
CA ALA A 323 13.54 9.40 2.28
C ALA A 323 13.49 10.89 1.90
N MET A 324 13.18 11.76 2.88
CA MET A 324 13.14 13.20 2.67
C MET A 324 14.53 13.80 2.43
N SER A 325 15.53 13.38 3.21
CA SER A 325 16.91 13.83 3.04
C SER A 325 17.45 13.46 1.67
N ASP A 326 17.30 12.21 1.28
CA ASP A 326 17.73 11.71 -0.02
C ASP A 326 17.03 12.44 -1.17
N THR A 327 15.69 12.50 -1.16
CA THR A 327 14.92 13.18 -2.21
C THR A 327 15.31 14.66 -2.34
N LEU A 328 15.51 15.39 -1.25
CA LEU A 328 15.95 16.79 -1.36
C LEU A 328 17.39 16.90 -1.84
N SER A 329 18.26 15.99 -1.42
CA SER A 329 19.66 15.97 -1.84
C SER A 329 19.80 15.72 -3.34
N SER A 330 19.11 14.72 -3.87
CA SER A 330 19.16 14.37 -5.30
C SER A 330 18.45 15.43 -6.16
N GLU A 331 17.26 15.87 -5.77
CA GLU A 331 16.46 16.82 -6.58
C GLU A 331 17.04 18.24 -6.61
N ILE A 332 17.66 18.69 -5.51
CA ILE A 332 18.30 20.00 -5.44
C ILE A 332 19.77 19.91 -5.85
N GLY A 333 20.47 18.83 -5.50
CA GLY A 333 21.89 18.66 -5.81
C GLY A 333 22.17 18.46 -7.29
N SER A 334 21.29 17.75 -8.02
CA SER A 334 21.46 17.41 -9.44
C SER A 334 21.54 18.62 -10.37
N VAL A 335 21.02 19.79 -9.97
CA VAL A 335 21.07 21.01 -10.78
C VAL A 335 22.37 21.82 -10.62
N PHE A 336 23.26 21.40 -9.72
CA PHE A 336 24.54 22.08 -9.47
C PHE A 336 25.71 21.33 -10.13
N ASP A 337 26.70 22.10 -10.60
CA ASP A 337 27.89 21.56 -11.27
C ASP A 337 28.90 20.95 -10.28
N ARG A 338 29.76 20.08 -10.80
CA ARG A 338 30.90 19.44 -10.10
C ARG A 338 30.50 18.45 -8.98
N PRO A 339 29.57 17.52 -9.21
CA PRO A 339 29.37 16.42 -8.26
C PRO A 339 30.65 15.58 -8.17
N ARG A 340 30.81 14.93 -7.02
CA ARG A 340 31.92 14.00 -6.77
C ARG A 340 31.36 12.66 -6.37
N LEU A 341 31.95 11.58 -6.87
CA LEU A 341 31.54 10.24 -6.47
C LEU A 341 31.84 10.03 -4.98
N ILE A 342 30.88 9.56 -4.20
CA ILE A 342 31.03 9.46 -2.74
C ILE A 342 32.16 8.50 -2.31
N THR A 343 32.50 7.52 -3.15
CA THR A 343 33.52 6.50 -2.86
C THR A 343 34.95 6.96 -3.16
N THR A 344 35.17 7.70 -4.25
CA THR A 344 36.51 8.12 -4.71
C THR A 344 36.78 9.61 -4.55
N LEU A 345 35.74 10.42 -4.33
CA LEU A 345 35.75 11.89 -4.33
C LEU A 345 36.21 12.53 -5.66
N GLU A 346 36.27 11.73 -6.73
CA GLU A 346 36.60 12.18 -8.07
C GLU A 346 35.40 12.92 -8.69
N PRO A 347 35.63 13.99 -9.47
CA PRO A 347 34.56 14.67 -10.20
C PRO A 347 33.87 13.74 -11.19
N VAL A 348 32.54 13.75 -11.20
CA VAL A 348 31.70 12.99 -12.14
C VAL A 348 30.70 13.92 -12.84
N ASP A 349 29.97 13.41 -13.82
CA ASP A 349 28.92 14.16 -14.50
C ASP A 349 27.66 14.28 -13.61
N PRO A 350 26.91 15.39 -13.66
CA PRO A 350 25.60 15.51 -13.00
C PRO A 350 24.68 14.34 -13.33
N GLY A 351 24.03 13.79 -12.29
CA GLY A 351 23.14 12.62 -12.42
C GLY A 351 23.85 11.27 -12.41
N THR A 352 25.16 11.22 -12.17
CA THR A 352 25.84 9.94 -11.90
C THR A 352 25.37 9.37 -10.56
N ASP A 353 24.96 8.11 -10.53
CA ASP A 353 24.56 7.40 -9.30
C ASP A 353 25.67 7.45 -8.25
N GLY A 354 25.32 7.90 -7.03
CA GLY A 354 26.26 8.15 -5.94
C GLY A 354 27.15 9.39 -6.08
N GLY A 355 26.86 10.27 -7.05
CA GLY A 355 27.46 11.58 -7.19
C GLY A 355 26.86 12.59 -6.20
N VAL A 356 27.68 13.12 -5.30
CA VAL A 356 27.23 14.07 -4.25
C VAL A 356 27.73 15.50 -4.51
N THR A 357 26.90 16.47 -4.15
CA THR A 357 27.25 17.91 -4.12
C THR A 357 27.03 18.46 -2.72
N TRP A 358 27.82 19.47 -2.31
CA TRP A 358 27.64 20.06 -0.98
C TRP A 358 26.27 20.75 -0.82
N GLN A 359 25.70 21.24 -1.92
CA GLN A 359 24.34 21.80 -1.94
C GLN A 359 23.28 20.73 -1.73
N GLY A 360 23.44 19.57 -2.37
CA GLY A 360 22.60 18.39 -2.16
C GLY A 360 22.66 17.92 -0.70
N GLU A 361 23.87 17.74 -0.17
CA GLU A 361 24.10 17.37 1.24
C GLU A 361 23.40 18.34 2.20
N LEU A 362 23.55 19.65 2.00
CA LEU A 362 22.89 20.65 2.83
C LEU A 362 21.36 20.58 2.69
N ALA A 363 20.85 20.38 1.47
CA ALA A 363 19.42 20.21 1.23
C ALA A 363 18.87 18.95 1.93
N GLY A 364 19.63 17.86 1.93
CA GLY A 364 19.29 16.64 2.64
C GLY A 364 19.25 16.82 4.16
N VAL A 365 20.26 17.48 4.74
CA VAL A 365 20.28 17.85 6.17
C VAL A 365 19.04 18.67 6.55
N VAL A 366 18.64 19.64 5.70
CA VAL A 366 17.42 20.42 5.92
C VAL A 366 16.17 19.52 5.85
N GLY A 367 16.12 18.58 4.90
CA GLY A 367 15.04 17.60 4.80
C GLY A 367 14.87 16.76 6.06
N ALA A 368 15.97 16.19 6.56
CA ALA A 368 15.97 15.42 7.82
C ALA A 368 15.53 16.29 9.02
N ALA A 369 15.99 17.54 9.07
CA ALA A 369 15.61 18.50 10.12
C ALA A 369 14.12 18.87 10.08
N VAL A 370 13.52 19.00 8.89
CA VAL A 370 12.07 19.23 8.75
C VAL A 370 11.28 18.06 9.33
N VAL A 371 11.63 16.82 8.97
CA VAL A 371 10.97 15.63 9.52
C VAL A 371 11.12 15.55 11.04
N ALA A 372 12.34 15.77 11.55
CA ALA A 372 12.61 15.77 12.98
C ALA A 372 11.83 16.87 13.73
N ALA A 373 11.72 18.08 13.17
CA ALA A 373 10.97 19.18 13.77
C ALA A 373 9.45 18.90 13.83
N ILE A 374 8.90 18.31 12.76
CA ILE A 374 7.50 17.87 12.73
C ILE A 374 7.28 16.79 13.80
N ALA A 375 8.17 15.78 13.85
CA ALA A 375 8.05 14.69 14.80
C ALA A 375 8.15 15.20 16.26
N TYR A 376 9.14 16.05 16.57
CA TYR A 376 9.30 16.72 17.86
C TYR A 376 8.06 17.54 18.28
N GLY A 377 7.41 18.22 17.32
CA GLY A 377 6.22 19.03 17.61
C GLY A 377 4.94 18.21 17.81
N LEU A 378 4.87 16.99 17.29
CA LEU A 378 3.66 16.16 17.30
C LEU A 378 3.69 15.04 18.33
N PHE A 379 4.88 14.55 18.70
CA PHE A 379 5.04 13.40 19.58
C PHE A 379 5.78 13.81 20.86
N PRO A 380 5.11 13.75 22.03
CA PRO A 380 5.74 14.07 23.32
C PRO A 380 6.96 13.22 23.65
N ASP A 381 7.01 11.98 23.16
CA ASP A 381 8.11 11.03 23.39
C ASP A 381 9.38 11.40 22.61
N ILE A 382 9.28 12.30 21.62
CA ILE A 382 10.40 12.80 20.85
C ILE A 382 10.88 14.10 21.50
N GLU A 383 11.79 13.97 22.46
CA GLU A 383 12.51 15.11 23.03
C GLU A 383 13.59 15.66 22.08
N LEU A 384 14.31 16.70 22.49
CA LEU A 384 15.35 17.33 21.66
C LEU A 384 16.45 16.34 21.23
N VAL A 385 16.81 15.40 22.11
CA VAL A 385 17.75 14.32 21.79
C VAL A 385 17.15 13.38 20.75
N GLY A 386 15.88 13.01 20.89
CA GLY A 386 15.15 12.21 19.90
C GLY A 386 15.09 12.87 18.53
N ALA A 387 14.83 14.18 18.47
CA ALA A 387 14.87 14.95 17.24
C ALA A 387 16.28 14.92 16.59
N ALA A 388 17.35 15.05 17.39
CA ALA A 388 18.71 14.95 16.89
C ALA A 388 19.05 13.55 16.35
N ILE A 389 18.53 12.49 16.97
CA ILE A 389 18.64 11.11 16.46
C ILE A 389 17.98 10.98 15.10
N ILE A 390 16.78 11.54 14.91
CA ILE A 390 16.07 11.48 13.62
C ILE A 390 16.85 12.22 12.53
N VAL A 391 17.46 13.37 12.84
CA VAL A 391 18.36 14.07 11.90
C VAL A 391 19.56 13.22 11.54
N ALA A 392 20.24 12.64 12.54
CA ALA A 392 21.40 11.77 12.32
C ALA A 392 21.04 10.54 11.47
N ALA A 393 19.88 9.93 11.72
CA ALA A 393 19.35 8.83 10.95
C ALA A 393 19.08 9.21 9.49
N GLY A 394 18.48 10.37 9.23
CA GLY A 394 18.23 10.86 7.87
C GLY A 394 19.51 11.10 7.08
N ILE A 395 20.53 11.71 7.71
CA ILE A 395 21.84 11.93 7.09
C ILE A 395 22.55 10.60 6.82
N ALA A 396 22.52 9.67 7.78
CA ALA A 396 23.13 8.35 7.61
C ALA A 396 22.47 7.58 6.47
N GLY A 397 21.14 7.60 6.39
CA GLY A 397 20.38 6.94 5.33
C GLY A 397 20.65 7.50 3.94
N MET A 398 20.68 8.84 3.78
CA MET A 398 21.08 9.49 2.52
C MET A 398 22.52 9.14 2.11
N THR A 399 23.43 9.05 3.09
CA THR A 399 24.82 8.63 2.83
C THR A 399 24.88 7.19 2.34
N VAL A 400 24.09 6.30 2.95
CA VAL A 400 23.96 4.89 2.53
C VAL A 400 23.38 4.82 1.12
N ASP A 401 22.38 5.63 0.79
CA ASP A 401 21.82 5.71 -0.56
C ASP A 401 22.92 6.00 -1.59
N SER A 402 23.67 7.09 -1.40
CA SER A 402 24.76 7.47 -2.30
C SER A 402 25.84 6.39 -2.42
N LEU A 403 26.17 5.69 -1.33
CA LEU A 403 27.13 4.58 -1.35
C LEU A 403 26.62 3.38 -2.16
N LEU A 404 25.34 3.02 -1.98
CA LEU A 404 24.69 1.93 -2.71
C LEU A 404 24.50 2.28 -4.18
N GLY A 405 24.14 3.53 -4.50
CA GLY A 405 24.12 4.08 -5.85
C GLY A 405 25.46 3.93 -6.55
N ALA A 406 26.55 4.34 -5.90
CA ALA A 406 27.90 4.26 -6.47
C ALA A 406 28.43 2.82 -6.66
N THR A 407 27.87 1.82 -5.97
CA THR A 407 28.48 0.48 -5.90
C THR A 407 27.61 -0.66 -6.41
N LEU A 408 26.30 -0.61 -6.19
CA LEU A 408 25.37 -1.72 -6.44
C LEU A 408 24.25 -1.36 -7.42
N GLU A 409 23.94 -0.07 -7.61
CA GLU A 409 22.90 0.35 -8.55
C GLU A 409 23.30 0.06 -10.00
N GLY A 410 22.31 -0.36 -10.80
CA GLY A 410 22.50 -0.75 -12.20
C GLY A 410 23.15 -2.13 -12.40
N THR A 411 23.65 -2.77 -11.34
CA THR A 411 24.26 -4.12 -11.40
C THR A 411 23.43 -5.16 -10.64
N ILE A 412 23.19 -4.93 -9.35
CA ILE A 412 22.48 -5.86 -8.46
C ILE A 412 21.13 -5.29 -8.06
N LEU A 413 21.07 -3.98 -7.83
CA LEU A 413 19.88 -3.27 -7.37
C LEU A 413 19.44 -2.26 -8.44
N GLY A 414 18.13 -2.05 -8.53
CA GLY A 414 17.59 -0.83 -9.15
C GLY A 414 17.30 0.23 -8.09
N ASN A 415 17.04 1.46 -8.52
CA ASN A 415 16.70 2.63 -7.69
C ASN A 415 15.73 2.29 -6.53
N GLN A 416 14.65 1.53 -6.78
CA GLN A 416 13.69 1.20 -5.71
C GLN A 416 14.26 0.30 -4.60
N GLY A 417 15.20 -0.58 -4.94
CA GLY A 417 15.91 -1.40 -3.96
C GLY A 417 16.92 -0.57 -3.16
N VAL A 418 17.57 0.39 -3.80
CA VAL A 418 18.50 1.33 -3.14
C VAL A 418 17.74 2.20 -2.13
N ASN A 419 16.64 2.86 -2.55
CA ASN A 419 15.76 3.64 -1.67
C ASN A 419 15.25 2.83 -0.47
N PHE A 420 14.86 1.57 -0.70
CA PHE A 420 14.41 0.68 0.37
C PHE A 420 15.51 0.41 1.40
N LEU A 421 16.73 0.11 0.95
CA LEU A 421 17.86 -0.15 1.85
C LEU A 421 18.35 1.12 2.56
N ALA A 422 18.33 2.27 1.88
CA ALA A 422 18.64 3.55 2.48
C ALA A 422 17.66 3.85 3.63
N THR A 423 16.35 3.81 3.36
CA THR A 423 15.32 4.06 4.38
C THR A 423 15.34 3.03 5.51
N LEU A 424 15.65 1.76 5.20
CA LEU A 424 15.87 0.73 6.21
C LEU A 424 17.08 1.05 7.11
N SER A 425 18.18 1.50 6.52
CA SER A 425 19.37 1.89 7.28
C SER A 425 19.07 3.06 8.22
N GLY A 426 18.32 4.07 7.76
CA GLY A 426 17.87 5.18 8.61
C GLY A 426 16.99 4.72 9.76
N ALA A 427 16.04 3.83 9.50
CA ALA A 427 15.19 3.24 10.55
C ALA A 427 16.03 2.51 11.61
N LEU A 428 16.98 1.69 11.17
CA LEU A 428 17.87 0.94 12.04
C LEU A 428 18.80 1.85 12.85
N VAL A 429 19.41 2.85 12.22
CA VAL A 429 20.26 3.85 12.90
C VAL A 429 19.46 4.58 13.98
N SER A 430 18.25 5.02 13.66
CA SER A 430 17.37 5.68 14.62
C SER A 430 17.06 4.78 15.82
N ALA A 431 16.62 3.54 15.56
CA ALA A 431 16.31 2.58 16.62
C ALA A 431 17.53 2.21 17.48
N LEU A 432 18.69 1.97 16.88
CA LEU A 432 19.92 1.63 17.60
C LEU A 432 20.42 2.78 18.46
N LEU A 433 20.33 4.02 17.99
CA LEU A 433 20.73 5.19 18.77
C LEU A 433 19.81 5.39 19.98
N VAL A 434 18.51 5.21 19.81
CA VAL A 434 17.55 5.26 20.93
C VAL A 434 17.87 4.19 21.96
N LEU A 435 18.07 2.94 21.53
CA LEU A 435 18.46 1.84 22.42
C LEU A 435 19.77 2.12 23.16
N SER A 436 20.76 2.70 22.48
CA SER A 436 22.05 3.01 23.10
C SER A 436 21.95 4.06 24.21
N ILE A 437 21.02 5.02 24.06
CA ILE A 437 20.80 6.10 25.03
C ILE A 437 19.86 5.64 26.15
N ALA A 438 18.88 4.79 25.85
CA ALA A 438 17.98 4.24 26.87
C ALA A 438 18.70 3.29 27.85
N VAL A 439 19.80 2.67 27.42
CA VAL A 439 20.61 1.76 28.24
C VAL A 439 21.72 2.49 29.03
N SER A 440 22.01 3.75 28.70
CA SER A 440 23.02 4.61 29.36
C SER A 440 22.41 5.47 30.46
#